data_AF-A0A540UXK8-F1
#
_entry.id   AF-A0A540UXK8-F1
#
_cell.length_a   1.000
_cell.length_b   1.000
_cell.length_c   1.000
_cell.angle_alpha   90.00
_cell.angle_beta   90.00
_cell.angle_gamma   90.00
#
_symmetry.space_group_name_H-M   'P 1'
#
loop_
_entity.id
_entity.type
_entity.pdbx_description
1 polymer ?
#
loop_
_entity_poly.entity_id
_entity_poly.type
_entity_poly.pdbx_seq_one_letter_code
_entity_poly.pdbx_strand_id
1 'polypeptide(L)'
;MGIKIINRANKNYKVEIAVLFIWFFALTIILSYGIHWLFFDMNRFKENLIAQSTSPDGTYTINVYVSDGEIFFSDLIIGELVFNKEEKEPKIIYWKFAEE
;
A
#
# COMPACT_ATOMS: atom_id res chain seq x y z
N MET A 1 47.15 -6.28 -30.92
CA MET A 1 45.75 -6.74 -31.15
C MET A 1 45.09 -7.36 -29.90
N GLY A 2 45.83 -8.04 -29.01
CA GLY A 2 45.26 -8.74 -27.84
C GLY A 2 44.62 -7.89 -26.72
N ILE A 3 45.15 -6.72 -26.40
CA ILE A 3 44.62 -5.86 -25.30
C ILE A 3 43.17 -5.42 -25.57
N LYS A 4 42.82 -5.17 -26.84
CA LYS A 4 41.47 -4.75 -27.24
C LYS A 4 40.43 -5.85 -27.06
N ILE A 5 40.83 -7.12 -27.21
CA ILE A 5 39.96 -8.30 -27.06
C ILE A 5 39.68 -8.56 -25.58
N ILE A 6 40.70 -8.49 -24.73
CA ILE A 6 40.57 -8.67 -23.27
C ILE A 6 39.68 -7.57 -22.67
N ASN A 7 39.89 -6.31 -23.07
CA ASN A 7 39.05 -5.20 -22.60
C ASN A 7 37.59 -5.29 -23.09
N ARG A 8 37.36 -5.88 -24.27
CA ARG A 8 36.00 -6.11 -24.79
C ARG A 8 35.27 -7.19 -24.00
N ALA A 9 35.92 -8.33 -23.74
CA ALA A 9 35.38 -9.38 -22.89
C ALA A 9 35.11 -8.88 -21.47
N ASN A 10 36.04 -8.08 -20.91
CA ASN A 10 35.87 -7.49 -19.59
C ASN A 10 34.73 -6.46 -19.50
N LYS A 11 34.44 -5.76 -20.60
CA LYS A 11 33.33 -4.82 -20.67
C LYS A 11 31.97 -5.55 -20.74
N ASN A 12 31.92 -6.69 -21.44
CA ASN A 12 30.68 -7.44 -21.64
C ASN A 12 30.15 -8.05 -20.33
N TYR A 13 30.97 -8.72 -19.51
CA TYR A 13 30.50 -9.29 -18.25
C TYR A 13 30.00 -8.21 -17.28
N LYS A 14 30.61 -7.01 -17.28
CA LYS A 14 30.17 -5.90 -16.44
C LYS A 14 28.79 -5.40 -16.84
N VAL A 15 28.50 -5.37 -18.14
CA VAL A 15 27.19 -4.99 -18.67
C VAL A 15 26.14 -6.05 -18.33
N GLU A 16 26.46 -7.34 -18.49
CA GLU A 16 25.55 -8.43 -18.13
C GLU A 16 25.21 -8.43 -16.63
N ILE A 17 26.23 -8.26 -15.77
CA ILE A 17 26.01 -8.11 -14.32
C ILE A 17 25.15 -6.89 -14.02
N ALA A 18 25.39 -5.74 -14.66
CA ALA A 18 24.58 -4.54 -14.46
C ALA A 18 23.11 -4.76 -14.86
N VAL A 19 22.86 -5.45 -15.98
CA VAL A 19 21.51 -5.80 -16.43
C VAL A 19 20.80 -6.72 -15.43
N LEU A 20 21.50 -7.72 -14.90
CA LEU A 20 20.94 -8.60 -13.86
C LEU A 20 20.58 -7.83 -12.59
N PHE A 21 21.44 -6.90 -12.14
CA PHE A 21 21.12 -6.05 -11.00
C PHE A 21 19.89 -5.17 -11.26
N ILE A 22 19.77 -4.58 -12.46
CA ILE A 22 18.60 -3.77 -12.81
C ILE A 22 17.31 -4.61 -12.74
N TRP A 23 17.33 -5.82 -13.28
CA TRP A 23 16.17 -6.72 -13.19
C TRP A 23 15.85 -7.13 -11.76
N PHE A 24 16.87 -7.41 -10.95
CA PHE A 24 16.69 -7.71 -9.53
C PHE A 24 16.04 -6.53 -8.78
N PHE A 25 16.54 -5.31 -8.98
CA PHE A 25 15.95 -4.10 -8.38
C PHE A 25 14.53 -3.83 -8.88
N ALA A 26 14.26 -4.02 -10.18
CA ALA A 26 12.91 -3.88 -10.71
C ALA A 26 11.94 -4.88 -10.05
N LEU A 27 12.38 -6.14 -9.89
CA LEU A 27 11.58 -7.17 -9.22
C LEU A 27 11.31 -6.82 -7.76
N THR A 28 12.30 -6.36 -7.00
CA THR A 28 12.11 -5.99 -5.59
C THR A 28 11.18 -4.79 -5.43
N ILE A 29 11.22 -3.81 -6.34
CA ILE A 29 10.28 -2.68 -6.35
C ILE A 29 8.84 -3.18 -6.57
N ILE A 30 8.63 -4.05 -7.57
CA ILE A 30 7.30 -4.60 -7.88
C ILE A 30 6.76 -5.42 -6.70
N LEU A 31 7.58 -6.29 -6.13
CA LEU A 31 7.19 -7.10 -4.97
C LEU A 31 6.90 -6.23 -3.75
N SER A 32 7.73 -5.21 -3.48
CA SER A 32 7.51 -4.31 -2.35
C SER A 32 6.20 -3.53 -2.49
N TYR A 33 5.90 -3.05 -3.71
CA TYR A 33 4.63 -2.39 -4.00
C TYR A 33 3.44 -3.34 -3.81
N GLY A 34 3.54 -4.59 -4.32
CA GLY A 34 2.50 -5.59 -4.18
C GLY A 34 2.24 -5.97 -2.72
N ILE A 35 3.28 -6.14 -1.91
CA ILE A 35 3.17 -6.41 -0.46
C ILE A 35 2.56 -5.20 0.26
N HIS A 36 3.01 -3.99 -0.08
CA HIS A 36 2.44 -2.77 0.49
C HIS A 36 0.93 -2.70 0.21
N TRP A 37 0.53 -2.95 -1.03
CA TRP A 37 -0.87 -2.94 -1.43
C TRP A 37 -1.70 -4.07 -0.76
N LEU A 38 -1.16 -5.28 -0.65
CA LEU A 38 -1.84 -6.43 -0.05
C LEU A 38 -1.93 -6.42 1.48
N PHE A 39 -1.21 -5.57 2.18
CA PHE A 39 -1.18 -5.60 3.66
C PHE A 39 -1.32 -4.24 4.32
N PHE A 40 -0.87 -3.16 3.68
CA PHE A 40 -0.82 -1.83 4.27
C PHE A 40 -1.81 -0.85 3.64
N ASP A 41 -2.27 -1.12 2.41
CA ASP A 41 -3.41 -0.40 1.88
C ASP A 41 -4.64 -0.83 2.69
N MET A 42 -5.17 0.08 3.50
CA MET A 42 -6.36 -0.17 4.33
C MET A 42 -7.65 0.24 3.61
N ASN A 43 -7.56 0.94 2.48
CA ASN A 43 -8.75 1.34 1.72
C ASN A 43 -9.52 0.14 1.17
N ARG A 44 -8.82 -0.97 0.91
CA ARG A 44 -9.40 -2.25 0.47
C ARG A 44 -10.31 -2.92 1.50
N PHE A 45 -10.25 -2.53 2.77
CA PHE A 45 -11.16 -3.03 3.82
C PHE A 45 -12.35 -2.10 4.06
N LYS A 46 -12.51 -1.03 3.26
CA LYS A 46 -13.66 -0.12 3.35
C LYS A 46 -14.74 -0.60 2.39
N GLU A 47 -15.48 -1.62 2.79
CA GLU A 47 -16.54 -2.20 1.94
C GLU A 47 -17.87 -1.47 2.14
N ASN A 48 -18.43 -1.56 3.35
CA ASN A 48 -19.79 -1.11 3.62
C ASN A 48 -19.81 0.04 4.62
N LEU A 49 -20.22 1.24 4.20
CA LEU A 49 -20.41 2.37 5.11
C LEU A 49 -21.68 2.13 5.96
N ILE A 50 -21.51 1.96 7.27
CA ILE A 50 -22.60 1.67 8.21
C ILE A 50 -23.02 2.87 9.05
N ALA A 51 -22.12 3.84 9.26
CA ALA A 51 -22.45 5.06 9.97
C ALA A 51 -21.62 6.23 9.48
N GLN A 52 -22.20 7.42 9.54
CA GLN A 52 -21.54 8.67 9.24
C GLN A 52 -22.01 9.73 10.22
N SER A 53 -21.08 10.53 10.73
CA SER A 53 -21.40 11.68 11.58
C SER A 53 -20.48 12.84 11.25
N THR A 54 -21.06 13.99 10.99
CA THR A 54 -20.32 15.23 10.74
C THR A 54 -20.26 16.05 12.03
N SER A 55 -19.12 16.70 12.28
CA SER A 55 -18.97 17.60 13.42
C SER A 55 -19.95 18.80 13.28
N PRO A 56 -20.40 19.41 14.40
CA PRO A 56 -21.36 20.52 14.35
C PRO A 56 -20.89 21.72 13.51
N ASP A 57 -19.58 21.93 13.43
CA ASP A 57 -18.94 22.99 12.66
C ASP A 57 -18.59 22.58 11.22
N GLY A 58 -18.89 21.33 10.85
CA GLY A 58 -18.62 20.76 9.53
C GLY A 58 -17.15 20.55 9.20
N THR A 59 -16.23 20.72 10.15
CA THR A 59 -14.78 20.62 9.89
C THR A 59 -14.32 19.18 9.70
N TYR A 60 -15.00 18.22 10.35
CA TYR A 60 -14.66 16.81 10.31
C TYR A 60 -15.88 15.95 10.01
N THR A 61 -15.66 14.83 9.32
CA THR A 61 -16.64 13.75 9.18
C THR A 61 -16.02 12.45 9.65
N ILE A 62 -16.74 11.71 10.49
CA ILE A 62 -16.37 10.35 10.85
C ILE A 62 -17.21 9.41 9.98
N ASN A 63 -16.53 8.57 9.21
CA ASN A 63 -17.12 7.47 8.47
C ASN A 63 -16.80 6.15 9.20
N VAL A 64 -17.80 5.31 9.39
CA VAL A 64 -17.61 3.97 9.96
C VAL A 64 -17.96 2.94 8.90
N TYR A 65 -17.01 2.07 8.61
CA TYR A 65 -17.14 0.98 7.66
C TYR A 65 -17.17 -0.35 8.41
N VAL A 66 -17.95 -1.29 7.88
CA VAL A 66 -17.80 -2.72 8.16
C VAL A 66 -17.21 -3.39 6.92
N SER A 67 -16.19 -4.22 7.13
CA SER A 67 -15.71 -5.16 6.13
C SER A 67 -16.16 -6.55 6.56
N ASP A 68 -16.82 -7.25 5.65
CA ASP A 68 -17.19 -8.62 5.90
C ASP A 68 -15.91 -9.44 5.85
N GLY A 69 -15.67 -10.21 6.91
CA GLY A 69 -14.50 -11.05 7.02
C GLY A 69 -14.59 -12.25 6.09
N GLU A 70 -14.47 -12.08 4.76
CA GLU A 70 -14.36 -13.25 3.88
C GLU A 70 -13.08 -14.07 4.20
N ILE A 71 -12.07 -13.43 4.80
CA ILE A 71 -10.79 -14.03 5.20
C ILE A 71 -10.58 -14.02 6.72
N PHE A 72 -11.16 -13.05 7.43
CA PHE A 72 -11.03 -12.91 8.88
C PHE A 72 -12.23 -13.58 9.55
N PHE A 73 -12.01 -14.39 10.58
CA PHE A 73 -13.07 -15.13 11.31
C PHE A 73 -14.20 -14.26 11.90
N SER A 74 -14.11 -12.93 11.78
CA SER A 74 -15.04 -11.93 12.33
C SER A 74 -15.04 -10.67 11.47
N ASP A 75 -16.16 -9.96 11.45
CA ASP A 75 -16.28 -8.67 10.76
C ASP A 75 -15.28 -7.63 11.30
N LEU A 76 -14.88 -6.69 10.45
CA LEU A 76 -13.94 -5.63 10.82
C LEU A 76 -14.62 -4.27 10.81
N ILE A 77 -14.58 -3.58 11.95
CA ILE A 77 -15.10 -2.22 12.09
C ILE A 77 -13.93 -1.22 11.97
N ILE A 78 -14.04 -0.31 11.00
CA ILE A 78 -13.05 0.72 10.71
C ILE A 78 -13.69 2.10 10.85
N GLY A 79 -13.14 2.93 11.73
CA GLY A 79 -13.50 4.34 11.85
C GLY A 79 -12.47 5.23 11.15
N GLU A 80 -12.92 5.99 10.16
CA GLU A 80 -12.12 6.96 9.40
C GLU A 80 -12.54 8.39 9.74
N LEU A 81 -11.56 9.25 10.00
CA LEU A 81 -11.69 10.69 10.13
C LEU A 81 -11.35 11.37 8.80
N VAL A 82 -12.32 12.10 8.25
CA VAL A 82 -12.18 12.91 7.04
C VAL A 82 -12.10 14.38 7.41
N PHE A 83 -11.15 15.09 6.80
CA PHE A 83 -10.96 16.53 6.94
C PHE A 83 -11.74 17.25 5.83
N ASN A 84 -12.84 17.91 6.16
CA ASN A 84 -13.73 18.50 5.14
C ASN A 84 -13.21 19.86 4.62
N LYS A 85 -12.39 20.56 5.43
CA LYS A 85 -11.91 21.92 5.14
C LYS A 85 -10.42 21.99 4.81
N GLU A 86 -9.71 20.87 4.94
CA GLU A 86 -8.27 20.79 4.69
C GLU A 86 -8.02 19.66 3.69
N GLU A 87 -7.14 19.88 2.71
CA GLU A 87 -6.69 18.83 1.79
C GLU A 87 -5.69 17.91 2.50
N LYS A 88 -6.21 17.09 3.42
CA LYS A 88 -5.45 16.08 4.15
C LYS A 88 -6.05 14.71 3.88
N GLU A 89 -5.16 13.72 3.77
CA GLU A 89 -5.59 12.33 3.67
C GLU A 89 -6.42 11.92 4.91
N PRO A 90 -7.53 11.20 4.71
CA PRO A 90 -8.30 10.66 5.81
C PRO A 90 -7.46 9.77 6.72
N LYS A 91 -7.76 9.77 8.02
CA LYS A 91 -7.03 8.99 9.02
C LYS A 91 -7.91 7.93 9.64
N ILE A 92 -7.40 6.70 9.73
CA ILE A 92 -8.05 5.66 10.52
C ILE A 92 -7.82 5.98 12.00
N ILE A 93 -8.91 6.15 12.74
CA ILE A 93 -8.92 6.49 14.18
C ILE A 93 -9.48 5.36 15.04
N TYR A 94 -10.11 4.35 14.43
CA TYR A 94 -10.64 3.19 15.13
C TYR A 94 -10.48 1.94 14.27
N TRP A 95 -10.04 0.84 14.89
CA TRP A 95 -9.90 -0.45 14.26
C TRP A 95 -10.17 -1.54 15.29
N LYS A 96 -11.28 -2.27 15.12
CA LYS A 96 -11.64 -3.39 15.99
C LYS A 96 -12.31 -4.49 15.19
N PHE A 97 -12.00 -5.74 15.50
CA PHE A 97 -12.84 -6.86 15.09
C PHE A 97 -14.17 -6.79 15.84
N ALA A 98 -15.28 -6.99 15.12
CA ALA A 98 -16.56 -7.21 15.75
C ALA A 98 -16.41 -8.45 16.64
N GLU A 99 -16.63 -8.28 17.94
CA GLU A 99 -16.75 -9.42 18.85
C GLU A 99 -18.09 -10.11 18.56
N GLU A 100 -18.07 -11.44 18.43
CA GLU A 100 -19.27 -12.28 18.33
C GLU A 100 -20.22 -12.10 19.52
#